data_AF-A0A945F6Y7-F1
#
_entry.id   AF-A0A945F6Y7-F1
#
_cell.length_a   1.000
_cell.length_b   1.000
_cell.length_c   1.000
_cell.angle_alpha   90.00
_cell.angle_beta   90.00
_cell.angle_gamma   90.00
#
_symmetry.space_group_name_H-M   'P 1'
#
loop_
_entity.id
_entity.type
_entity.pdbx_description
1 polymer ?
#
loop_
_entity_poly.entity_id
_entity_poly.type
_entity_poly.pdbx_seq_one_letter_code
_entity_poly.pdbx_strand_id
1 'polypeptide(L)'
;EEIECNIVGLTTGVSPNIDFIKNSTIETNKGVLVNRFLETNSKDIYAIGDCAEQRQAIGNRRAIEAVWYTGRMMGETLAQTICKNKIEYKPGNWFNSAKFFDIEYQTYGWVFSEKNSPSYEKHFQWKHQDDTKCITIAYHKDSLLFLGINTFGIRMRHEVFDKWLSEKRTIDYVIEYLADANFDPEFYSLYEKDITSKFNQENGKSIQSRKKSWKRIFTKA
;
A
#
# COMPACT_ATOMS: atom_id res chain seq x y z
N GLU A 1 25.68 -3.62 23.82
CA GLU A 1 26.15 -4.82 23.12
C GLU A 1 27.12 -4.35 22.05
N GLU A 2 28.24 -5.05 21.87
CA GLU A 2 29.24 -4.78 20.84
C GLU A 2 29.31 -6.01 19.93
N ILE A 3 29.30 -5.82 18.61
CA ILE A 3 29.31 -6.91 17.62
C ILE A 3 30.51 -6.69 16.69
N GLU A 4 31.46 -7.62 16.68
CA GLU A 4 32.60 -7.58 15.76
C GLU A 4 32.13 -7.75 14.30
N CYS A 5 32.56 -6.87 13.40
CA CYS A 5 32.23 -6.93 11.98
C CYS A 5 33.31 -6.27 11.09
N ASN A 6 33.37 -6.66 9.81
CA ASN A 6 34.26 -6.04 8.83
C ASN A 6 33.57 -4.95 7.98
N ILE A 7 32.25 -5.02 7.87
CA ILE A 7 31.42 -4.10 7.07
C ILE A 7 30.18 -3.74 7.87
N VAL A 8 29.82 -2.46 7.85
CA VAL A 8 28.58 -1.94 8.42
C VAL A 8 27.72 -1.34 7.32
N GLY A 9 26.51 -1.87 7.14
CA GLY A 9 25.49 -1.29 6.27
C GLY A 9 24.58 -0.35 7.06
N LEU A 10 24.42 0.90 6.60
CA LEU A 10 23.59 1.92 7.25
C LEU A 10 22.28 2.10 6.48
N THR A 11 21.16 1.66 7.07
CA THR A 11 19.82 1.75 6.47
C THR A 11 18.79 2.35 7.42
N THR A 12 19.14 3.44 8.11
CA THR A 12 18.30 4.10 9.14
C THR A 12 17.21 5.02 8.58
N GLY A 13 17.02 5.02 7.26
CA GLY A 13 16.08 5.88 6.55
C GLY A 13 16.78 6.84 5.58
N VAL A 14 15.99 7.63 4.87
CA VAL A 14 16.45 8.63 3.90
C VAL A 14 15.93 10.01 4.29
N SER A 15 16.60 11.06 3.80
CA SER A 15 16.18 12.45 3.98
C SER A 15 16.20 13.18 2.62
N PRO A 16 15.25 14.09 2.36
CA PRO A 16 15.24 14.88 1.13
C PRO A 16 16.56 15.64 0.90
N ASN A 17 17.12 15.50 -0.29
CA ASN A 17 18.31 16.25 -0.70
C ASN A 17 17.91 17.63 -1.26
N ILE A 18 17.77 18.61 -0.38
CA ILE A 18 17.27 19.95 -0.70
C ILE A 18 18.25 21.08 -0.32
N ASP A 19 19.49 20.74 0.04
CA ASP A 19 20.47 21.73 0.53
C ASP A 19 20.77 22.82 -0.50
N PHE A 20 20.69 22.50 -1.79
CA PHE A 20 20.94 23.43 -2.89
C PHE A 20 19.96 24.63 -2.95
N ILE A 21 18.80 24.54 -2.31
CA ILE A 21 17.79 25.62 -2.25
C ILE A 21 17.62 26.24 -0.86
N LYS A 22 18.47 25.88 0.12
CA LYS A 22 18.34 26.32 1.52
C LYS A 22 18.36 27.85 1.70
N ASN A 23 19.05 28.56 0.82
CA ASN A 23 19.14 30.03 0.84
C ASN A 23 18.19 30.72 -0.15
N SER A 24 17.25 29.97 -0.73
CA SER A 24 16.24 30.52 -1.64
C SER A 24 15.01 31.00 -0.89
N THR A 25 14.06 31.61 -1.60
CA THR A 25 12.74 31.96 -1.08
C THR A 25 11.74 30.79 -1.12
N ILE A 26 12.17 29.60 -1.57
CA ILE A 26 11.32 28.40 -1.60
C ILE A 26 11.10 27.90 -0.17
N GLU A 27 9.83 27.74 0.19
CA GLU A 27 9.46 27.20 1.50
C GLU A 27 9.84 25.71 1.60
N THR A 28 10.53 25.37 2.69
CA THR A 28 11.02 24.01 2.97
C THR A 28 10.75 23.64 4.43
N ASN A 29 10.70 22.34 4.71
CA ASN A 29 10.74 21.76 6.06
C ASN A 29 11.68 20.56 6.06
N LYS A 30 11.17 19.32 6.11
CA LYS A 30 11.98 18.13 5.86
C LYS A 30 12.25 17.99 4.36
N GLY A 31 11.28 18.37 3.52
CA GLY A 31 11.37 18.46 2.07
C GLY A 31 10.90 19.84 1.55
N VAL A 32 10.73 19.95 0.23
CA VAL A 32 10.16 21.13 -0.42
C VAL A 32 8.65 21.16 -0.21
N LEU A 33 8.14 22.22 0.40
CA LEU A 33 6.72 22.30 0.74
C LEU A 33 5.88 22.56 -0.51
N VAL A 34 5.00 21.63 -0.83
CA VAL A 34 4.10 21.70 -1.98
C VAL A 34 2.62 21.64 -1.60
N ASN A 35 1.80 22.29 -2.42
CA ASN A 35 0.34 22.13 -2.35
C ASN A 35 -0.13 20.85 -3.06
N ARG A 36 -1.46 20.65 -3.16
CA ARG A 36 -2.07 19.48 -3.83
C ARG A 36 -1.80 19.39 -5.32
N PHE A 37 -1.32 20.45 -5.94
CA PHE A 37 -0.94 20.50 -7.35
C PHE A 37 0.57 20.40 -7.57
N LEU A 38 1.34 20.05 -6.51
CA LEU A 38 2.79 19.91 -6.52
C LEU A 38 3.55 21.23 -6.73
N GLU A 39 2.87 22.35 -6.52
CA GLU A 39 3.41 23.71 -6.63
C GLU A 39 4.09 24.13 -5.33
N THR A 40 5.25 24.78 -5.44
CA THR A 40 5.91 25.47 -4.32
C THR A 40 5.19 26.81 -4.01
N ASN A 41 5.72 27.59 -3.08
CA ASN A 41 5.25 28.97 -2.85
C ASN A 41 5.69 29.95 -3.95
N SER A 42 6.63 29.57 -4.83
CA SER A 42 7.08 30.40 -5.94
C SER A 42 6.39 30.00 -7.24
N LYS A 43 5.95 31.00 -8.01
CA LYS A 43 5.24 30.79 -9.27
C LYS A 43 6.12 30.03 -10.26
N ASP A 44 5.52 29.08 -10.97
CA ASP A 44 6.15 28.26 -12.01
C ASP A 44 7.32 27.39 -11.50
N ILE A 45 7.44 27.21 -10.17
CA ILE A 45 8.40 26.29 -9.52
C ILE A 45 7.63 25.18 -8.79
N TYR A 46 8.04 23.94 -9.05
CA TYR A 46 7.39 22.72 -8.59
C TYR A 46 8.39 21.79 -7.92
N ALA A 47 7.91 20.85 -7.10
CA ALA A 47 8.71 19.76 -6.56
C ALA A 47 7.94 18.45 -6.56
N ILE A 48 8.61 17.36 -6.94
CA ILE A 48 8.05 16.02 -7.07
C ILE A 48 9.05 14.96 -6.60
N GLY A 49 8.56 13.76 -6.31
CA GLY A 49 9.39 12.65 -5.84
C GLY A 49 9.83 12.82 -4.40
N ASP A 50 10.94 12.18 -4.05
CA ASP A 50 11.41 12.05 -2.67
C ASP A 50 11.73 13.38 -1.99
N CYS A 51 11.90 14.47 -2.75
CA CYS A 51 12.12 15.79 -2.19
C CYS A 51 10.83 16.55 -1.84
N ALA A 52 9.67 16.11 -2.33
CA ALA A 52 8.41 16.82 -2.14
C ALA A 52 7.77 16.49 -0.79
N GLU A 53 7.44 17.53 -0.03
CA GLU A 53 6.67 17.44 1.21
C GLU A 53 5.30 18.09 1.01
N GLN A 54 4.24 17.28 1.06
CA GLN A 54 2.88 17.79 1.04
C GLN A 54 2.62 18.61 2.30
N ARG A 55 2.17 19.87 2.15
CA ARG A 55 1.81 20.75 3.30
C ARG A 55 0.82 20.11 4.27
N GLN A 56 -0.03 19.24 3.75
CA GLN A 56 -0.95 18.43 4.54
C GLN A 56 -0.80 16.97 4.08
N ALA A 57 -0.76 16.02 5.00
CA ALA A 57 -0.79 14.60 4.66
C ALA A 57 -2.08 14.23 3.88
N ILE A 58 -2.05 13.15 3.09
CA ILE A 58 -3.22 12.61 2.39
C ILE A 58 -3.71 11.38 3.15
N GLY A 59 -4.80 11.52 3.90
CA GLY A 59 -5.28 10.45 4.78
C GLY A 59 -4.19 10.00 5.75
N ASN A 60 -3.91 8.70 5.81
CA ASN A 60 -2.88 8.13 6.67
C ASN A 60 -1.46 8.14 6.04
N ARG A 61 -1.29 8.67 4.81
CA ARG A 61 0.02 8.75 4.15
C ARG A 61 0.91 9.77 4.84
N ARG A 62 2.22 9.53 4.79
CA ARG A 62 3.22 10.53 5.22
C ARG A 62 3.20 11.74 4.28
N ALA A 63 3.59 12.90 4.79
CA ALA A 63 3.73 14.12 3.97
C ALA A 63 4.84 13.97 2.91
N ILE A 64 5.88 13.19 3.21
CA ILE A 64 6.94 12.81 2.26
C ILE A 64 6.77 11.33 1.94
N GLU A 65 6.64 11.03 0.66
CA GLU A 65 6.45 9.68 0.14
C GLU A 65 7.69 9.27 -0.67
N ALA A 66 8.74 8.83 0.02
CA ALA A 66 9.99 8.37 -0.59
C ALA A 66 9.86 6.95 -1.14
N VAL A 67 8.99 6.79 -2.15
CA VAL A 67 8.71 5.50 -2.81
C VAL A 67 8.68 5.72 -4.32
N TRP A 68 9.26 4.79 -5.09
CA TRP A 68 9.42 4.96 -6.53
C TRP A 68 8.10 5.28 -7.27
N TYR A 69 7.01 4.58 -6.94
CA TYR A 69 5.75 4.74 -7.66
C TYR A 69 5.05 6.08 -7.37
N THR A 70 5.26 6.67 -6.18
CA THR A 70 4.72 8.01 -5.85
C THR A 70 5.45 9.08 -6.64
N GLY A 71 6.78 8.95 -6.82
CA GLY A 71 7.54 9.81 -7.72
C GLY A 71 7.01 9.78 -9.16
N ARG A 72 6.70 8.60 -9.70
CA ARG A 72 6.06 8.46 -11.02
C ARG A 72 4.72 9.17 -11.09
N MET A 73 3.82 8.93 -10.12
CA MET A 73 2.49 9.55 -10.09
C MET A 73 2.54 11.08 -9.94
N MET A 74 3.49 11.59 -9.16
CA MET A 74 3.72 13.03 -9.06
C MET A 74 4.20 13.61 -10.39
N GLY A 75 5.10 12.91 -11.09
CA GLY A 75 5.54 13.30 -12.44
C GLY A 75 4.39 13.35 -13.46
N GLU A 76 3.54 12.32 -13.49
CA GLU A 76 2.34 12.28 -14.32
C GLU A 76 1.38 13.43 -14.00
N THR A 77 1.18 13.72 -12.71
CA THR A 77 0.33 14.84 -12.24
C THR A 77 0.90 16.20 -12.67
N LEU A 78 2.21 16.42 -12.46
CA LEU A 78 2.85 17.68 -12.83
C LEU A 78 2.83 17.92 -14.34
N ALA A 79 3.03 16.86 -15.14
CA ALA A 79 2.95 16.94 -16.60
C ALA A 79 1.59 17.48 -17.07
N GLN A 80 0.49 17.11 -16.40
CA GLN A 80 -0.85 17.64 -16.71
C GLN A 80 -0.93 19.15 -16.46
N THR A 81 -0.38 19.64 -15.35
CA THR A 81 -0.30 21.08 -15.06
C THR A 81 0.51 21.83 -16.12
N ILE A 82 1.68 21.32 -16.51
CA ILE A 82 2.53 21.92 -17.57
C ILE A 82 1.79 21.96 -18.91
N CYS A 83 1.03 20.90 -19.23
CA CYS A 83 0.22 20.79 -20.44
C CYS A 83 -1.14 21.50 -20.34
N LYS A 84 -1.31 22.44 -19.40
CA LYS A 84 -2.52 23.28 -19.22
C LYS A 84 -3.79 22.49 -18.85
N ASN A 85 -3.65 21.29 -18.30
CA ASN A 85 -4.73 20.48 -17.73
C ASN A 85 -4.49 20.25 -16.23
N LYS A 86 -4.50 21.32 -15.43
CA LYS A 86 -4.14 21.25 -14.01
C LYS A 86 -5.06 20.29 -13.23
N ILE A 87 -4.46 19.30 -12.57
CA ILE A 87 -5.15 18.33 -11.71
C ILE A 87 -4.44 18.17 -10.36
N GLU A 88 -5.19 17.77 -9.34
CA GLU A 88 -4.64 17.46 -8.02
C GLU A 88 -3.91 16.10 -8.01
N TYR A 89 -2.82 16.02 -7.24
CA TYR A 89 -2.14 14.78 -6.92
C TYR A 89 -3.04 13.89 -6.04
N LYS A 90 -3.44 12.74 -6.59
CA LYS A 90 -4.31 11.75 -5.94
C LYS A 90 -3.68 10.35 -6.04
N PRO A 91 -2.84 9.94 -5.07
CA PRO A 91 -2.06 8.71 -5.19
C PRO A 91 -2.83 7.39 -4.96
N GLY A 92 -4.16 7.45 -4.85
CA GLY A 92 -5.02 6.28 -4.65
C GLY A 92 -4.78 5.56 -3.32
N ASN A 93 -5.09 4.27 -3.29
CA ASN A 93 -4.87 3.42 -2.12
C ASN A 93 -3.38 3.18 -1.88
N TRP A 94 -2.98 3.09 -0.61
CA TRP A 94 -1.59 2.79 -0.25
C TRP A 94 -1.25 1.37 -0.68
N PHE A 95 -0.06 1.17 -1.24
CA PHE A 95 0.47 -0.17 -1.48
C PHE A 95 1.99 -0.15 -1.43
N ASN A 96 2.59 -1.28 -1.10
CA ASN A 96 4.02 -1.48 -1.26
C ASN A 96 4.31 -2.97 -1.50
N SER A 97 5.42 -3.26 -2.16
CA SER A 97 5.84 -4.62 -2.45
C SER A 97 7.35 -4.69 -2.36
N ALA A 98 7.85 -5.70 -1.66
CA ALA A 98 9.26 -6.03 -1.57
C ALA A 98 9.42 -7.55 -1.67
N LYS A 99 10.68 -7.98 -1.84
CA LYS A 99 11.04 -9.39 -1.85
C LYS A 99 12.29 -9.57 -0.99
N PHE A 100 12.25 -10.53 -0.08
CA PHE A 100 13.37 -10.93 0.75
C PHE A 100 13.67 -12.40 0.48
N PHE A 101 14.77 -12.66 -0.25
CA PHE A 101 15.05 -13.96 -0.86
C PHE A 101 13.83 -14.49 -1.62
N ASP A 102 13.26 -15.62 -1.22
CA ASP A 102 12.11 -16.25 -1.89
C ASP A 102 10.77 -15.83 -1.31
N ILE A 103 10.76 -14.97 -0.28
CA ILE A 103 9.55 -14.48 0.35
C ILE A 103 9.18 -13.13 -0.24
N GLU A 104 8.09 -13.09 -1.01
CA GLU A 104 7.45 -11.84 -1.40
C GLU A 104 6.65 -11.28 -0.23
N TYR A 105 6.80 -9.99 0.06
CA TYR A 105 6.02 -9.26 1.04
C TYR A 105 5.27 -8.12 0.36
N GLN A 106 3.96 -8.09 0.51
CA GLN A 106 3.10 -7.11 -0.14
C GLN A 106 2.12 -6.52 0.88
N THR A 107 1.84 -5.23 0.73
CA THR A 107 0.81 -4.53 1.50
C THR A 107 -0.11 -3.76 0.54
N TYR A 108 -1.42 -3.86 0.76
CA TYR A 108 -2.43 -3.09 0.04
C TYR A 108 -3.44 -2.53 1.04
N GLY A 109 -3.67 -1.22 1.04
CA GLY A 109 -4.46 -0.55 2.06
C GLY A 109 -3.69 -0.36 3.38
N TRP A 110 -4.41 -0.21 4.48
CA TRP A 110 -3.84 0.03 5.80
C TRP A 110 -3.99 -1.19 6.69
N VAL A 111 -2.87 -1.68 7.21
CA VAL A 111 -2.80 -2.70 8.25
C VAL A 111 -1.91 -2.14 9.36
N PHE A 112 -2.51 -1.67 10.45
CA PHE A 112 -1.75 -1.05 11.53
C PHE A 112 -1.17 -2.10 12.47
N SER A 113 -0.02 -1.79 13.09
CA SER A 113 0.49 -2.57 14.22
C SER A 113 -0.47 -2.47 15.42
N GLU A 114 -0.50 -3.46 16.30
CA GLU A 114 -1.32 -3.45 17.54
C GLU A 114 -1.21 -2.16 18.35
N LYS A 115 -0.01 -1.57 18.44
CA LYS A 115 0.22 -0.32 19.17
C LYS A 115 -0.46 0.91 18.55
N ASN A 116 -0.68 0.89 17.23
CA ASN A 116 -1.17 2.03 16.45
C ASN A 116 -2.55 1.76 15.83
N SER A 117 -3.11 0.57 16.03
CA SER A 117 -4.38 0.19 15.42
C SER A 117 -5.53 1.01 16.01
N PRO A 118 -6.36 1.65 15.17
CA PRO A 118 -7.57 2.29 15.63
C PRO A 118 -8.50 1.28 16.33
N SER A 119 -9.30 1.73 17.30
CA SER A 119 -10.19 0.85 18.08
C SER A 119 -11.29 0.15 17.26
N TYR A 120 -11.53 0.62 16.03
CA TYR A 120 -12.46 0.00 15.08
C TYR A 120 -11.81 -1.09 14.23
N GLU A 121 -10.48 -1.16 14.18
CA GLU A 121 -9.76 -2.13 13.34
C GLU A 121 -9.70 -3.49 14.05
N LYS A 122 -10.06 -4.54 13.32
CA LYS A 122 -9.90 -5.93 13.71
C LYS A 122 -9.04 -6.62 12.65
N HIS A 123 -8.24 -7.60 13.08
CA HIS A 123 -7.41 -8.40 12.19
C HIS A 123 -7.93 -9.83 12.10
N PHE A 124 -7.84 -10.38 10.90
CA PHE A 124 -7.87 -11.81 10.64
C PHE A 124 -6.50 -12.24 10.13
N GLN A 125 -5.95 -13.30 10.70
CA GLN A 125 -4.62 -13.80 10.33
C GLN A 125 -4.72 -15.25 9.91
N TRP A 126 -4.05 -15.62 8.82
CA TRP A 126 -3.83 -17.00 8.44
C TRP A 126 -2.34 -17.22 8.19
N LYS A 127 -1.80 -18.31 8.74
CA LYS A 127 -0.41 -18.71 8.64
C LYS A 127 -0.36 -20.15 8.15
N HIS A 128 0.45 -20.42 7.12
CA HIS A 128 0.64 -21.76 6.60
C HIS A 128 1.49 -22.61 7.57
N GLN A 129 1.30 -23.94 7.53
CA GLN A 129 1.93 -24.86 8.49
C GLN A 129 3.46 -24.90 8.40
N ASP A 130 4.02 -24.59 7.24
CA ASP A 130 5.47 -24.57 7.00
C ASP A 130 6.17 -23.25 7.39
N ASP A 131 5.44 -22.28 7.96
CA ASP A 131 5.95 -20.96 8.36
C ASP A 131 6.54 -20.10 7.22
N THR A 132 6.23 -20.41 5.96
CA THR A 132 6.73 -19.62 4.82
C THR A 132 5.70 -18.63 4.27
N LYS A 133 4.43 -18.75 4.69
CA LYS A 133 3.31 -17.97 4.14
C LYS A 133 2.39 -17.47 5.24
N CYS A 134 1.97 -16.22 5.10
CA CYS A 134 1.05 -15.59 6.03
C CYS A 134 0.24 -14.50 5.33
N ILE A 135 -1.01 -14.34 5.73
CA ILE A 135 -1.80 -13.15 5.42
C ILE A 135 -2.34 -12.54 6.71
N THR A 136 -2.40 -11.21 6.74
CA THR A 136 -3.12 -10.44 7.77
C THR A 136 -4.06 -9.49 7.07
N ILE A 137 -5.37 -9.65 7.29
CA ILE A 137 -6.41 -8.78 6.74
C ILE A 137 -6.91 -7.87 7.86
N ALA A 138 -6.79 -6.56 7.65
CA ALA A 138 -7.39 -5.54 8.49
C ALA A 138 -8.79 -5.17 7.96
N TYR A 139 -9.74 -5.08 8.88
CA TYR A 139 -11.12 -4.72 8.55
C TYR A 139 -11.79 -3.96 9.71
N HIS A 140 -12.80 -3.17 9.39
CA HIS A 140 -13.60 -2.49 10.39
C HIS A 140 -14.51 -3.50 11.11
N LYS A 141 -14.46 -3.57 12.43
CA LYS A 141 -15.15 -4.60 13.23
C LYS A 141 -16.68 -4.54 13.09
N ASP A 142 -17.26 -3.35 13.00
CA ASP A 142 -18.72 -3.17 12.91
C ASP A 142 -19.25 -3.24 11.47
N SER A 143 -18.71 -2.44 10.55
CA SER A 143 -19.17 -2.38 9.15
C SER A 143 -18.62 -3.51 8.27
N LEU A 144 -17.67 -4.30 8.78
CA LEU A 144 -16.93 -5.32 8.04
C LEU A 144 -16.14 -4.78 6.83
N LEU A 145 -15.97 -3.47 6.72
CA LEU A 145 -15.24 -2.83 5.62
C LEU A 145 -13.79 -3.32 5.57
N PHE A 146 -13.32 -3.77 4.40
CA PHE A 146 -11.91 -4.09 4.17
C PHE A 146 -11.05 -2.82 4.23
N LEU A 147 -10.01 -2.85 5.07
CA LEU A 147 -9.10 -1.71 5.29
C LEU A 147 -7.73 -1.94 4.65
N GLY A 148 -7.26 -3.18 4.65
CA GLY A 148 -6.01 -3.55 4.00
C GLY A 148 -5.58 -4.98 4.26
N ILE A 149 -4.52 -5.40 3.60
CA ILE A 149 -3.93 -6.73 3.72
C ILE A 149 -2.40 -6.64 3.69
N ASN A 150 -1.75 -7.45 4.52
CA ASN A 150 -0.35 -7.84 4.38
C ASN A 150 -0.29 -9.29 3.90
N THR A 151 0.52 -9.58 2.89
CA THR A 151 0.79 -10.94 2.42
C THR A 151 2.27 -11.24 2.44
N PHE A 152 2.61 -12.47 2.83
CA PHE A 152 3.95 -13.02 2.87
C PHE A 152 3.94 -14.35 2.13
N GLY A 153 4.84 -14.53 1.16
CA GLY A 153 5.04 -15.79 0.44
C GLY A 153 3.88 -16.21 -0.49
N ILE A 154 2.88 -15.35 -0.70
CA ILE A 154 1.80 -15.54 -1.67
C ILE A 154 1.73 -14.27 -2.51
N ARG A 155 1.90 -14.41 -3.83
CA ARG A 155 1.87 -13.27 -4.73
C ARG A 155 0.44 -12.90 -5.08
N MET A 156 0.12 -11.64 -4.88
CA MET A 156 -1.21 -11.08 -5.11
C MET A 156 -1.23 -9.97 -6.15
N ARG A 157 -2.42 -9.74 -6.73
CA ARG A 157 -2.74 -8.71 -7.72
C ARG A 157 -3.06 -7.40 -7.04
N HIS A 158 -2.19 -6.41 -7.24
CA HIS A 158 -2.43 -5.04 -6.80
C HIS A 158 -3.77 -4.49 -7.32
N GLU A 159 -4.04 -4.60 -8.62
CA GLU A 159 -5.25 -4.02 -9.24
C GLU A 159 -6.56 -4.53 -8.61
N VAL A 160 -6.57 -5.80 -8.17
CA VAL A 160 -7.74 -6.40 -7.53
C VAL A 160 -7.97 -5.78 -6.14
N PHE A 161 -6.92 -5.65 -5.34
CA PHE A 161 -7.04 -5.02 -4.01
C PHE A 161 -7.31 -3.53 -4.11
N ASP A 162 -6.70 -2.81 -5.04
CA ASP A 162 -6.96 -1.39 -5.26
C ASP A 162 -8.44 -1.15 -5.64
N LYS A 163 -9.00 -2.01 -6.49
CA LYS A 163 -10.43 -2.01 -6.82
C LYS A 163 -11.29 -2.28 -5.58
N TRP A 164 -10.99 -3.31 -4.80
CA TRP A 164 -11.79 -3.66 -3.62
C TRP A 164 -11.77 -2.58 -2.53
N LEU A 165 -10.62 -1.91 -2.34
CA LEU A 165 -10.50 -0.76 -1.45
C LEU A 165 -11.32 0.44 -1.96
N SER A 166 -11.21 0.75 -3.25
CA SER A 166 -11.95 1.85 -3.89
C SER A 166 -13.47 1.64 -3.87
N GLU A 167 -13.92 0.40 -4.09
CA GLU A 167 -15.33 -0.01 -4.03
C GLU A 167 -15.84 -0.22 -2.59
N LYS A 168 -14.99 -0.05 -1.58
CA LYS A 168 -15.32 -0.24 -0.16
C LYS A 168 -15.94 -1.61 0.12
N ARG A 169 -15.35 -2.67 -0.43
CA ARG A 169 -15.81 -4.05 -0.24
C ARG A 169 -15.65 -4.49 1.21
N THR A 170 -16.49 -5.43 1.64
CA THR A 170 -16.39 -6.04 2.97
C THR A 170 -15.32 -7.13 2.99
N ILE A 171 -14.83 -7.49 4.18
CA ILE A 171 -13.97 -8.65 4.36
C ILE A 171 -14.64 -9.94 3.88
N ASP A 172 -15.95 -10.09 4.07
CA ASP A 172 -16.70 -11.26 3.59
C ASP A 172 -16.56 -11.41 2.06
N TYR A 173 -16.64 -10.29 1.32
CA TYR A 173 -16.41 -10.25 -0.12
C TYR A 173 -14.94 -10.60 -0.46
N VAL A 174 -13.97 -10.02 0.27
CA VAL A 174 -12.55 -10.32 0.04
C VAL A 174 -12.24 -11.80 0.23
N ILE A 175 -12.80 -12.44 1.27
CA ILE A 175 -12.64 -13.87 1.54
C ILE A 175 -13.35 -14.73 0.48
N GLU A 176 -14.55 -14.34 0.04
CA GLU A 176 -15.29 -15.04 -1.01
C GLU A 176 -14.53 -15.03 -2.35
N TYR A 177 -13.94 -13.88 -2.71
CA TYR A 177 -13.33 -13.65 -4.03
C TYR A 177 -11.80 -13.67 -4.02
N LEU A 178 -11.15 -14.13 -2.94
CA LEU A 178 -9.70 -14.11 -2.78
C LEU A 178 -8.92 -14.74 -3.95
N ALA A 179 -9.48 -15.76 -4.58
CA ALA A 179 -8.88 -16.45 -5.74
C ALA A 179 -8.68 -15.52 -6.96
N ASP A 180 -9.44 -14.43 -7.06
CA ASP A 180 -9.23 -13.42 -8.11
C ASP A 180 -7.97 -12.60 -7.84
N ALA A 181 -7.61 -12.38 -6.57
CA ALA A 181 -6.41 -11.65 -6.19
C ALA A 181 -5.14 -12.50 -6.33
N ASN A 182 -5.24 -13.84 -6.32
CA ASN A 182 -4.08 -14.70 -6.47
C ASN A 182 -3.38 -14.49 -7.84
N PHE A 183 -2.10 -14.12 -7.78
CA PHE A 183 -1.25 -13.90 -8.93
C PHE A 183 -0.32 -15.08 -9.23
N ASP A 184 -0.13 -16.01 -8.30
CA ASP A 184 0.84 -17.07 -8.45
C ASP A 184 0.67 -17.81 -9.80
N PRO A 185 1.79 -18.14 -10.48
CA PRO A 185 1.77 -18.84 -11.75
C PRO A 185 1.07 -20.20 -11.69
N GLU A 186 0.77 -20.75 -12.87
CA GLU A 186 0.27 -22.12 -12.99
C GLU A 186 1.19 -23.09 -12.23
N PHE A 187 0.59 -24.04 -11.51
CA PHE A 187 1.22 -25.07 -10.66
C PHE A 187 1.71 -24.66 -9.25
N TYR A 188 1.51 -23.41 -8.83
CA TYR A 188 1.66 -23.06 -7.41
C TYR A 188 0.50 -23.62 -6.58
N SER A 189 0.80 -24.02 -5.34
CA SER A 189 -0.23 -24.41 -4.38
C SER A 189 -1.12 -23.22 -4.04
N LEU A 190 -2.43 -23.48 -4.01
CA LEU A 190 -3.47 -22.51 -3.74
C LEU A 190 -4.00 -22.69 -2.31
N TYR A 191 -4.17 -21.59 -1.59
CA TYR A 191 -4.48 -21.60 -0.15
C TYR A 191 -5.81 -20.95 0.21
N GLU A 192 -6.59 -20.49 -0.77
CA GLU A 192 -7.83 -19.75 -0.52
C GLU A 192 -8.84 -20.57 0.27
N LYS A 193 -8.91 -21.88 0.02
CA LYS A 193 -9.80 -22.77 0.77
C LYS A 193 -9.44 -22.84 2.25
N ASP A 194 -8.15 -22.92 2.58
CA ASP A 194 -7.67 -23.00 3.96
C ASP A 194 -7.90 -21.66 4.67
N ILE A 195 -7.63 -20.56 3.97
CA ILE A 195 -7.89 -19.20 4.43
C ILE A 195 -9.39 -19.00 4.72
N THR A 196 -10.27 -19.34 3.77
CA THR A 196 -11.72 -19.24 3.94
C THR A 196 -12.23 -20.14 5.08
N SER A 197 -11.69 -21.35 5.21
CA SER A 197 -12.09 -22.30 6.26
C SER A 197 -11.75 -21.77 7.65
N LYS A 198 -10.53 -21.25 7.84
CA LYS A 198 -10.12 -20.60 9.10
C LYS A 198 -10.97 -19.37 9.40
N PHE A 199 -11.20 -18.51 8.41
CA PHE A 199 -12.04 -17.33 8.58
C PHE A 199 -13.46 -17.69 9.04
N ASN A 200 -14.07 -18.68 8.40
CA ASN A 200 -15.40 -19.18 8.76
C ASN A 200 -15.44 -19.72 10.20
N GLN A 201 -14.43 -20.50 10.58
CA GLN A 201 -14.33 -21.06 11.93
C GLN A 201 -14.24 -19.96 13.00
N GLU A 202 -13.40 -18.94 12.78
CA GLU A 202 -13.15 -17.88 13.77
C GLU A 202 -14.29 -16.85 13.87
N ASN A 203 -15.08 -16.70 12.81
CA ASN A 203 -16.12 -15.66 12.73
C ASN A 203 -17.55 -16.23 12.66
N GLY A 204 -17.72 -17.55 12.78
CA GLY A 204 -19.04 -18.21 12.71
C GLY A 204 -19.75 -17.99 11.38
N LYS A 205 -19.00 -17.97 10.28
CA LYS A 205 -19.50 -17.71 8.92
C LYS A 205 -19.55 -19.00 8.09
N SER A 206 -20.19 -18.94 6.92
CA SER A 206 -20.26 -20.05 5.96
C SER A 206 -19.98 -19.57 4.53
N ILE A 207 -18.94 -18.75 4.37
CA ILE A 207 -18.51 -18.21 3.07
C ILE A 207 -17.93 -19.35 2.22
N GLN A 208 -18.30 -19.38 0.94
CA GLN A 208 -17.75 -20.33 -0.03
C GLN A 208 -16.79 -19.62 -0.97
N SER A 209 -15.57 -20.14 -1.09
CA SER A 209 -14.57 -19.58 -2.02
C SER A 209 -15.05 -19.70 -3.47
N ARG A 210 -15.01 -18.58 -4.20
CA ARG A 210 -15.35 -18.52 -5.61
C ARG A 210 -14.14 -18.91 -6.46
N LYS A 211 -14.41 -19.63 -7.55
CA LYS A 211 -13.39 -19.87 -8.58
C LYS A 211 -12.95 -18.55 -9.21
N LYS A 212 -11.65 -18.48 -9.50
CA LYS A 212 -11.01 -17.38 -10.22
C LYS A 212 -11.77 -17.04 -11.51
N SER A 213 -11.98 -15.75 -11.77
CA SER A 213 -12.64 -15.27 -12.99
C SER A 213 -11.86 -14.15 -13.65
N TRP A 214 -11.33 -14.44 -14.84
CA TRP A 214 -10.66 -13.45 -15.68
C TRP A 214 -11.56 -12.27 -16.05
N LYS A 215 -12.87 -12.50 -16.19
CA LYS A 215 -13.84 -11.42 -16.39
C LYS A 215 -13.84 -10.46 -15.19
N ARG A 216 -13.93 -10.95 -13.96
CA ARG A 216 -13.92 -10.07 -12.77
C ARG A 216 -12.60 -9.34 -12.58
N ILE A 217 -11.48 -10.01 -12.91
CA ILE A 217 -10.12 -9.45 -12.81
C ILE A 217 -9.91 -8.32 -13.84
N PHE A 218 -10.27 -8.52 -15.10
CA PHE A 218 -9.92 -7.60 -16.19
C PHE A 218 -11.05 -6.67 -16.65
N THR A 219 -12.26 -6.79 -16.09
CA THR A 219 -13.32 -5.80 -16.36
C THR A 219 -12.98 -4.52 -15.59
N LYS A 220 -12.64 -3.46 -16.33
CA LYS A 220 -12.47 -2.11 -15.79
C LYS A 220 -13.72 -1.70 -15.02
N ALA A 221 -13.51 -1.14 -13.82
CA ALA A 221 -14.57 -0.50 -13.06
C ALA A 221 -15.02 0.80 -13.75
#